data_AF-A0A2S3UYR6-F1
#
_entry.id   AF-A0A2S3UYR6-F1
#
_cell.length_a   1.000
_cell.length_b   1.000
_cell.length_c   1.000
_cell.angle_alpha   90.00
_cell.angle_beta   90.00
_cell.angle_gamma   90.00
#
_symmetry.space_group_name_H-M   'P 1'
#
loop_
_entity.id
_entity.type
_entity.pdbx_description
1 polymer ?
#
loop_
_entity_poly.entity_id
_entity_poly.type
_entity_poly.pdbx_seq_one_letter_code
_entity_poly.pdbx_strand_id
1 'polypeptide(L)'
;MPDVTEQQARRLIAFATQRMGQVEGNGQCWTLVDNGFRSVGFHKPSATYRWGRVVEQLANARPGDVFQFSNFRVAVRIESADGSWTEATQSRGAPRHTAILESIDANGVATFLESNVNDSFDVQRNRFHVRTADLEEGGDRTTVRVSGSFTIYRPQVSE
;
A
#
# COMPACT_ATOMS: atom_id res chain seq x y z
N MET A 1 -14.80 -12.36 14.62
CA MET A 1 -14.65 -10.97 14.14
C MET A 1 -14.92 -10.94 12.64
N PRO A 2 -15.98 -10.26 12.19
CA PRO A 2 -16.27 -10.10 10.77
C PRO A 2 -15.31 -9.09 10.11
N ASP A 3 -15.09 -9.27 8.81
CA ASP A 3 -14.37 -8.30 7.98
C ASP A 3 -15.15 -6.99 7.88
N VAL A 4 -14.44 -5.87 7.77
CA VAL A 4 -15.07 -4.57 7.48
C VAL A 4 -15.76 -4.60 6.13
N THR A 5 -16.93 -3.98 6.03
CA THR A 5 -17.62 -3.71 4.76
C THR A 5 -16.86 -2.69 3.92
N GLU A 6 -17.17 -2.58 2.63
CA GLU A 6 -16.59 -1.54 1.77
C GLU A 6 -16.89 -0.12 2.27
N GLN A 7 -18.10 0.11 2.80
CA GLN A 7 -18.47 1.41 3.35
C GLN A 7 -17.63 1.76 4.59
N GLN A 8 -17.37 0.78 5.46
CA GLN A 8 -16.48 0.95 6.61
C GLN A 8 -15.04 1.20 6.14
N ALA A 9 -14.53 0.40 5.20
CA ALA A 9 -13.19 0.55 4.64
C ALA A 9 -12.95 1.95 4.06
N ARG A 10 -13.94 2.55 3.39
CA ARG A 10 -13.87 3.94 2.90
C ARG A 10 -13.65 4.97 4.00
N ARG A 11 -14.08 4.71 5.24
CA ARG A 11 -13.84 5.62 6.37
C ARG A 11 -12.36 5.66 6.75
N LEU A 12 -11.67 4.51 6.69
CA LEU A 12 -10.22 4.45 6.92
C LEU A 12 -9.44 5.20 5.83
N ILE A 13 -9.83 5.02 4.56
CA ILE A 13 -9.24 5.77 3.44
C ILE A 13 -9.48 7.28 3.61
N ALA A 14 -10.70 7.68 3.96
CA ALA A 14 -11.06 9.07 4.20
C ALA A 14 -10.25 9.68 5.35
N PHE A 15 -10.06 8.94 6.44
CA PHE A 15 -9.23 9.34 7.57
C PHE A 15 -7.81 9.72 7.14
N ALA A 16 -7.16 8.88 6.33
CA ALA A 16 -5.80 9.13 5.85
C ALA A 16 -5.77 10.24 4.79
N THR A 17 -6.76 10.29 3.89
CA THR A 17 -6.86 11.34 2.85
C THR A 17 -7.03 12.74 3.46
N GLN A 18 -7.82 12.87 4.53
CA GLN A 18 -8.00 14.15 5.24
C GLN A 18 -6.72 14.68 5.89
N ARG A 19 -5.69 13.84 6.05
CA ARG A 19 -4.40 14.16 6.66
C ARG A 19 -3.28 14.35 5.65
N MET A 20 -3.60 14.32 4.35
CA MET A 20 -2.61 14.48 3.28
C MET A 20 -1.74 15.73 3.51
N GLY A 21 -0.42 15.56 3.45
CA GLY A 21 0.55 16.62 3.69
C GLY A 21 0.71 17.03 5.16
N GLN A 22 0.18 16.26 6.11
CA GLN A 22 0.31 16.51 7.54
C GLN A 22 0.96 15.31 8.23
N VAL A 23 1.66 15.57 9.33
CA VAL A 23 2.19 14.52 10.21
C VAL A 23 1.06 13.96 11.08
N GLU A 24 0.74 12.67 10.93
CA GLU A 24 -0.21 11.98 11.79
C GLU A 24 0.50 11.37 13.01
N GLY A 25 0.12 11.84 14.21
CA GLY A 25 0.74 11.39 15.46
C GLY A 25 2.24 11.66 15.48
N ASN A 26 3.05 10.60 15.57
CA ASN A 26 4.52 10.70 15.53
C ASN A 26 5.10 10.51 14.10
N GLY A 27 4.25 10.53 13.06
CA GLY A 27 4.65 10.42 11.67
C GLY A 27 5.01 9.01 11.19
N GLN A 28 5.00 8.00 12.07
CA GLN A 28 5.35 6.64 11.70
C GLN A 28 4.27 5.99 10.82
N CYS A 29 4.69 5.12 9.90
CA CYS A 29 3.79 4.41 8.98
C CYS A 29 2.71 3.60 9.72
N TRP A 30 3.10 2.89 10.80
CA TRP A 30 2.17 2.13 11.63
C TRP A 30 1.25 3.03 12.47
N THR A 31 1.69 4.24 12.85
CA THR A 31 0.87 5.19 13.61
C THR A 31 -0.31 5.69 12.80
N LEU A 32 -0.10 5.99 11.51
CA LEU A 32 -1.19 6.37 10.61
C LEU A 32 -2.30 5.31 10.59
N VAL A 33 -1.93 4.03 10.47
CA VAL A 33 -2.89 2.93 10.42
C VAL A 33 -3.55 2.69 11.78
N ASP A 34 -2.77 2.69 12.86
CA ASP A 34 -3.25 2.44 14.22
C ASP A 34 -4.23 3.54 14.68
N ASN A 35 -3.91 4.81 14.44
CA ASN A 35 -4.82 5.92 14.72
C ASN A 35 -6.05 5.89 13.82
N GLY A 36 -5.89 5.51 12.54
CA GLY A 36 -7.00 5.31 11.63
C GLY A 36 -7.97 4.25 12.16
N PHE A 37 -7.45 3.08 12.58
CA PHE A 37 -8.24 2.00 13.16
C PHE A 37 -9.01 2.45 14.40
N ARG A 38 -8.35 3.14 15.33
CA ARG A 38 -9.01 3.71 16.52
C ARG A 38 -10.11 4.69 16.14
N SER A 39 -9.84 5.58 15.18
CA SER A 39 -10.78 6.61 14.75
C SER A 39 -12.05 6.05 14.10
N VAL A 40 -11.96 4.91 13.41
CA VAL A 40 -13.11 4.31 12.69
C VAL A 40 -13.71 3.08 13.41
N GLY A 41 -13.20 2.75 14.59
CA GLY A 41 -13.68 1.63 15.40
C GLY A 41 -13.29 0.25 14.87
N PHE A 42 -12.18 0.13 14.16
CA PHE A 42 -11.67 -1.18 13.73
C PHE A 42 -10.91 -1.87 14.86
N HIS A 43 -10.97 -3.20 14.85
CA HIS A 43 -10.19 -4.03 15.75
C HIS A 43 -8.71 -3.98 15.35
N LYS A 44 -7.86 -3.57 16.30
CA LYS A 44 -6.40 -3.68 16.19
C LYS A 44 -5.92 -4.95 16.91
N PRO A 45 -5.38 -5.96 16.20
CA PRO A 45 -4.72 -7.10 16.83
C PRO A 45 -3.53 -6.66 17.68
N SER A 46 -3.23 -7.37 18.77
CA SER A 46 -2.12 -7.03 19.69
C SER A 46 -0.73 -7.09 19.06
N ALA A 47 -0.54 -7.90 18.00
CA ALA A 47 0.72 -7.99 17.29
C ALA A 47 1.04 -6.69 16.51
N THR A 48 2.28 -6.23 16.60
CA THR A 48 2.74 -4.89 16.13
C THR A 48 2.43 -4.62 14.66
N TYR A 49 2.65 -5.59 13.78
CA TYR A 49 2.50 -5.44 12.31
C TYR A 49 1.39 -6.31 11.73
N ARG A 50 0.36 -6.57 12.56
CA ARG A 50 -0.83 -7.29 12.17
C ARG A 50 -2.02 -6.36 12.24
N TRP A 51 -2.79 -6.33 11.15
CA TRP A 51 -3.85 -5.35 10.93
C TRP A 51 -5.22 -6.00 10.66
N GLY A 52 -5.32 -7.32 10.81
CA GLY A 52 -6.57 -8.07 10.66
C GLY A 52 -6.33 -9.48 10.12
N ARG A 53 -7.29 -9.96 9.32
CA ARG A 53 -7.24 -11.28 8.67
C ARG A 53 -6.33 -11.22 7.44
N VAL A 54 -5.52 -12.26 7.22
CA VAL A 54 -4.68 -12.35 6.02
C VAL A 54 -5.55 -12.53 4.78
N VAL A 55 -5.22 -11.80 3.71
CA VAL A 55 -5.75 -11.98 2.36
C VAL A 55 -4.68 -12.69 1.53
N GLU A 56 -4.91 -13.96 1.23
CA GLU A 56 -3.90 -14.88 0.66
C GLU A 56 -3.49 -14.52 -0.78
N GLN A 57 -4.37 -13.87 -1.53
CA GLN A 57 -4.15 -13.59 -2.95
C GLN A 57 -4.33 -12.11 -3.23
N LEU A 58 -3.40 -11.52 -3.99
CA LEU A 58 -3.47 -10.14 -4.44
C LEU A 58 -4.76 -9.84 -5.21
N ALA A 59 -5.28 -10.81 -5.98
CA ALA A 59 -6.54 -10.66 -6.72
C ALA A 59 -7.76 -10.40 -5.81
N ASN A 60 -7.66 -10.76 -4.53
CA ASN A 60 -8.71 -10.51 -3.54
C ASN A 60 -8.48 -9.22 -2.75
N ALA A 61 -7.40 -8.48 -3.02
CA ALA A 61 -7.12 -7.20 -2.38
C ALA A 61 -8.18 -6.17 -2.78
N ARG A 62 -8.59 -5.34 -1.83
CA ARG A 62 -9.59 -4.29 -2.07
C ARG A 62 -9.26 -3.01 -1.31
N PRO A 63 -9.79 -1.85 -1.75
CA PRO A 63 -9.63 -0.59 -1.03
C PRO A 63 -9.91 -0.72 0.47
N GLY A 64 -8.99 -0.20 1.28
CA GLY A 64 -8.99 -0.22 2.74
C GLY A 64 -8.31 -1.44 3.37
N ASP A 65 -7.87 -2.44 2.58
CA ASP A 65 -6.93 -3.43 3.06
C ASP A 65 -5.59 -2.75 3.42
N VAL A 66 -4.86 -3.32 4.39
CA VAL A 66 -3.58 -2.79 4.88
C VAL A 66 -2.44 -3.70 4.41
N PHE A 67 -1.47 -3.13 3.73
CA PHE A 67 -0.29 -3.84 3.25
C PHE A 67 0.85 -3.67 4.25
N GLN A 68 1.44 -4.79 4.66
CA GLN A 68 2.65 -4.85 5.46
C GLN A 68 3.80 -5.33 4.58
N PHE A 69 4.67 -4.42 4.15
CA PHE A 69 5.84 -4.70 3.34
C PHE A 69 7.03 -5.16 4.17
N SER A 70 7.85 -6.03 3.59
CA SER A 70 9.17 -6.42 4.11
C SER A 70 10.18 -6.55 2.98
N ASN A 71 11.21 -5.69 3.02
CA ASN A 71 12.26 -5.52 2.02
C ASN A 71 11.71 -5.45 0.59
N PHE A 72 10.55 -4.81 0.42
CA PHE A 72 9.85 -4.73 -0.85
C PHE A 72 10.54 -3.72 -1.76
N ARG A 73 10.85 -4.14 -2.99
CA ARG A 73 11.43 -3.29 -4.01
C ARG A 73 10.71 -3.52 -5.32
N VAL A 74 10.47 -2.43 -6.04
CA VAL A 74 9.93 -2.46 -7.39
C VAL A 74 10.83 -1.63 -8.30
N ALA A 75 11.35 -2.25 -9.34
CA ALA A 75 12.04 -1.59 -10.44
C ALA A 75 11.10 -1.58 -11.66
N VAL A 76 10.95 -0.41 -12.27
CA VAL A 76 10.16 -0.21 -13.48
C VAL A 76 11.10 0.35 -14.53
N ARG A 77 11.30 -0.41 -15.61
CA ARG A 77 12.04 0.02 -16.79
C ARG A 77 11.05 0.25 -17.93
N ILE A 78 11.12 1.41 -18.56
CA ILE A 78 10.34 1.75 -19.75
C ILE A 78 11.33 1.89 -20.89
N GLU A 79 11.16 1.08 -21.93
CA GLU A 79 11.95 1.10 -23.16
C GLU A 79 11.06 1.59 -24.30
N SER A 80 11.48 2.68 -24.95
CA SER A 80 10.74 3.31 -26.04
C SER A 80 10.97 2.55 -27.36
N ALA A 81 10.09 2.76 -28.34
CA ALA A 81 10.22 2.14 -29.67
C ALA A 81 11.55 2.42 -30.39
N ASP A 82 12.24 3.52 -30.05
CA ASP A 82 13.56 3.88 -30.60
C ASP A 82 14.76 3.19 -29.90
N GLY A 83 14.50 2.34 -28.90
CA GLY A 83 15.49 1.62 -28.11
C GLY A 83 16.07 2.41 -26.93
N SER A 84 15.66 3.66 -26.72
CA SER A 84 15.98 4.41 -25.50
C SER A 84 15.24 3.81 -24.30
N TRP A 85 15.79 3.96 -23.09
CA TRP A 85 15.11 3.46 -21.88
C TRP A 85 15.34 4.34 -20.65
N THR A 86 14.39 4.28 -19.73
CA THR A 86 14.48 4.84 -18.37
C THR A 86 14.19 3.77 -17.34
N GLU A 87 14.78 3.86 -16.15
CA GLU A 87 14.50 2.96 -15.04
C GLU A 87 14.31 3.75 -13.75
N ALA A 88 13.24 3.42 -13.02
CA ALA A 88 12.97 3.96 -11.70
C ALA A 88 12.80 2.83 -10.69
N THR A 89 13.36 3.01 -9.50
CA THR A 89 13.15 2.10 -8.37
C THR A 89 12.35 2.79 -7.28
N GLN A 90 11.37 2.08 -6.72
CA GLN A 90 10.76 2.42 -5.43
C GLN A 90 10.98 1.27 -4.44
N SER A 91 11.16 1.60 -3.17
CA SER A 91 11.35 0.61 -2.10
C SER A 91 10.45 0.90 -0.90
N ARG A 92 10.02 -0.15 -0.21
CA ARG A 92 9.27 -0.09 1.05
C ARG A 92 9.80 -1.13 2.03
N GLY A 93 9.86 -0.75 3.29
CA GLY A 93 10.13 -1.68 4.38
C GLY A 93 11.56 -2.16 4.47
N ALA A 94 12.50 -1.25 4.74
CA ALA A 94 13.82 -1.59 5.26
C ALA A 94 13.82 -1.41 6.80
N PRO A 95 13.44 -2.42 7.62
CA PRO A 95 13.01 -3.77 7.25
C PRO A 95 11.48 -3.98 7.16
N ARG A 96 10.67 -2.99 7.58
CA ARG A 96 9.19 -3.10 7.63
C ARG A 96 8.51 -1.78 7.31
N HIS A 97 7.38 -1.85 6.62
CA HIS A 97 6.56 -0.67 6.30
C HIS A 97 5.09 -1.03 6.16
N THR A 98 4.20 -0.14 6.56
CA THR A 98 2.76 -0.35 6.51
C THR A 98 2.09 0.74 5.68
N ALA A 99 1.14 0.37 4.83
CA ALA A 99 0.36 1.33 4.05
C ALA A 99 -1.10 0.89 3.89
N ILE A 100 -2.01 1.86 3.72
CA ILE A 100 -3.44 1.63 3.46
C ILE A 100 -3.64 1.60 1.94
N LEU A 101 -4.24 0.53 1.41
CA LEU A 101 -4.57 0.43 -0.01
C LEU A 101 -5.75 1.36 -0.34
N GLU A 102 -5.54 2.34 -1.21
CA GLU A 102 -6.60 3.21 -1.71
C GLU A 102 -7.27 2.61 -2.96
N SER A 103 -6.47 2.10 -3.88
CA SER A 103 -6.94 1.44 -5.10
C SER A 103 -5.88 0.50 -5.67
N ILE A 104 -6.33 -0.48 -6.45
CA ILE A 104 -5.46 -1.35 -7.25
C ILE A 104 -6.14 -1.61 -8.59
N ASP A 105 -5.39 -1.49 -9.68
CA ASP A 105 -5.91 -1.78 -11.02
C ASP A 105 -5.62 -3.23 -11.45
N ALA A 106 -6.20 -3.64 -12.58
CA ALA A 106 -6.03 -4.98 -13.15
C ALA A 106 -4.56 -5.30 -13.51
N ASN A 107 -3.73 -4.28 -13.70
CA ASN A 107 -2.32 -4.43 -14.01
C ASN A 107 -1.47 -4.61 -12.73
N GLY A 108 -2.07 -4.47 -11.55
CA GLY A 108 -1.38 -4.56 -10.27
C GLY A 108 -0.61 -3.29 -9.93
N VAL A 109 -1.02 -2.14 -10.49
CA VAL A 109 -0.59 -0.83 -10.00
C VAL A 109 -1.50 -0.46 -8.84
N ALA A 110 -0.90 -0.30 -7.66
CA ALA A 110 -1.61 0.03 -6.44
C ALA A 110 -1.30 1.47 -6.01
N THR A 111 -2.33 2.16 -5.52
CA THR A 111 -2.23 3.45 -4.86
C THR A 111 -2.35 3.25 -3.37
N PHE A 112 -1.39 3.80 -2.63
CA PHE A 112 -1.27 3.66 -1.18
C PHE A 112 -1.30 5.01 -0.48
N LEU A 113 -1.91 5.03 0.70
CA LEU A 113 -1.83 6.11 1.67
C LEU A 113 -0.89 5.68 2.79
N GLU A 114 0.18 6.44 3.03
CA GLU A 114 1.27 6.05 3.91
C GLU A 114 2.01 7.28 4.46
N SER A 115 2.73 7.09 5.57
CA SER A 115 3.65 8.07 6.16
C SER A 115 5.02 7.42 6.38
N ASN A 116 6.03 8.22 6.73
CA ASN A 116 7.41 7.75 6.93
C ASN A 116 7.97 7.03 5.70
N VAL A 117 8.01 7.75 4.57
CA VAL A 117 8.55 7.26 3.31
C VAL A 117 9.54 8.28 2.80
N ASN A 118 10.74 7.83 2.40
CA ASN A 118 11.83 8.69 1.93
C ASN A 118 12.12 9.85 2.91
N ASP A 119 12.21 9.53 4.20
CA ASP A 119 12.45 10.49 5.29
C ASP A 119 11.37 11.58 5.48
N SER A 120 10.21 11.45 4.81
CA SER A 120 9.04 12.30 5.03
C SER A 120 8.05 11.64 6.00
N PHE A 121 7.73 12.34 7.08
CA PHE A 121 6.73 11.93 8.08
C PHE A 121 5.29 12.30 7.71
N ASP A 122 5.11 13.08 6.66
CA ASP A 122 3.79 13.51 6.22
C ASP A 122 3.01 12.34 5.63
N VAL A 123 1.69 12.35 5.81
CA VAL A 123 0.81 11.44 5.05
C VAL A 123 0.89 11.81 3.58
N GLN A 124 1.19 10.81 2.76
CA GLN A 124 1.36 10.96 1.32
C GLN A 124 0.67 9.83 0.57
N ARG A 125 0.35 10.13 -0.70
CA ARG A 125 -0.20 9.19 -1.66
C ARG A 125 0.89 8.76 -2.63
N ASN A 126 1.17 7.47 -2.71
CA ASN A 126 2.14 6.90 -3.65
C ASN A 126 1.49 5.83 -4.52
N ARG A 127 1.96 5.74 -5.77
CA ARG A 127 1.49 4.77 -6.74
C ARG A 127 2.67 3.94 -7.27
N PHE A 128 2.56 2.61 -7.16
CA PHE A 128 3.59 1.70 -7.65
C PHE A 128 3.05 0.30 -7.94
N HIS A 129 3.80 -0.48 -8.72
CA HIS A 129 3.43 -1.87 -9.01
C HIS A 129 3.70 -2.80 -7.82
N VAL A 130 2.77 -3.72 -7.57
CA VAL A 130 2.87 -4.75 -6.52
C VAL A 130 3.08 -6.17 -7.07
N ARG A 131 3.31 -6.30 -8.38
CA ARG A 131 3.68 -7.56 -9.03
C ARG A 131 4.64 -7.33 -10.19
N THR A 132 5.44 -8.35 -10.50
CA THR A 132 6.24 -8.42 -11.73
C THR A 132 5.32 -8.52 -12.94
N ALA A 133 5.64 -7.79 -14.00
CA ALA A 133 4.89 -7.78 -15.25
C ALA A 133 5.80 -7.33 -16.40
N ASP A 134 5.48 -7.77 -17.62
CA ASP A 134 5.96 -7.17 -18.85
C ASP A 134 4.72 -6.67 -19.61
N LEU A 135 4.73 -5.40 -19.98
CA LEU A 135 3.62 -4.71 -20.62
C LEU A 135 4.12 -4.08 -21.92
N GLU A 136 3.27 -4.07 -22.94
CA GLU A 136 3.53 -3.40 -24.22
C GLU A 136 2.35 -2.49 -24.54
N GLU A 137 2.62 -1.20 -24.77
CA GLU A 137 1.62 -0.19 -25.10
C GLU A 137 2.20 0.82 -26.08
N GLY A 138 1.54 1.04 -27.22
CA GLY A 138 1.96 2.07 -28.17
C GLY A 138 3.35 1.88 -28.81
N GLY A 139 3.95 0.69 -28.69
CA GLY A 139 5.33 0.41 -29.14
C GLY A 139 6.37 0.53 -28.02
N ASP A 140 5.98 1.03 -26.85
CA ASP A 140 6.84 1.07 -25.67
C ASP A 140 6.70 -0.22 -24.86
N ARG A 141 7.82 -0.72 -24.34
CA ARG A 141 7.88 -1.89 -23.47
C ARG A 141 8.15 -1.48 -22.04
N THR A 142 7.21 -1.77 -21.14
CA THR A 142 7.40 -1.59 -19.70
C THR A 142 7.71 -2.93 -19.03
N THR A 143 8.87 -3.01 -18.40
CA THR A 143 9.37 -4.15 -17.65
C THR A 143 9.33 -3.83 -16.15
N VAL A 144 8.48 -4.53 -15.40
CA VAL A 144 8.33 -4.36 -13.95
C VAL A 144 8.92 -5.56 -13.24
N ARG A 145 9.83 -5.34 -12.30
CA ARG A 145 10.43 -6.38 -11.47
C ARG A 145 10.23 -6.07 -10.00
N VAL A 146 9.51 -6.94 -9.32
CA VAL A 146 9.25 -6.86 -7.88
C VAL A 146 10.10 -7.89 -7.14
N SER A 147 10.70 -7.49 -6.02
CA SER A 147 11.37 -8.36 -5.07
C SER A 147 10.97 -8.01 -3.63
N GLY A 148 11.35 -8.88 -2.68
CA GLY A 148 10.87 -8.81 -1.30
C GLY A 148 9.47 -9.40 -1.15
N SER A 149 8.74 -8.96 -0.13
CA SER A 149 7.41 -9.50 0.17
C SER A 149 6.48 -8.46 0.78
N PHE A 150 5.19 -8.78 0.77
CA PHE A 150 4.19 -8.10 1.59
C PHE A 150 3.15 -9.09 2.09
N THR A 151 2.49 -8.74 3.18
CA THR A 151 1.28 -9.40 3.66
C THR A 151 0.11 -8.43 3.54
N ILE A 152 -1.01 -8.90 3.01
CA ILE A 152 -2.24 -8.11 2.92
C ILE A 152 -3.13 -8.48 4.10
N TYR A 153 -3.59 -7.46 4.82
CA TYR A 153 -4.52 -7.62 5.92
C TYR A 153 -5.84 -6.95 5.59
N ARG A 154 -6.92 -7.70 5.79
CA ARG A 154 -8.28 -7.16 5.81
C ARG A 154 -8.63 -6.72 7.23
N PRO A 155 -8.92 -5.43 7.46
CA PRO A 155 -9.38 -4.97 8.77
C PRO A 155 -10.67 -5.68 9.18
N GLN A 156 -10.86 -5.81 10.48
CA GLN A 156 -12.01 -6.46 11.09
C GLN A 156 -12.61 -5.54 12.15
N VAL A 157 -13.87 -5.75 12.52
CA VAL A 157 -14.50 -5.08 13.67
C VAL A 157 -14.68 -6.05 14.82
N SER A 158 -14.61 -5.55 16.05
CA SER A 158 -15.10 -6.28 17.21
C SER A 158 -16.63 -6.37 17.14
N GLU A 159 -17.19 -7.49 17.59
CA GLU A 159 -18.64 -7.62 17.79
C GLU A 159 -19.13 -6.74 18.95
#